data_AF-A0A1F8P813-F1
#
_entry.id   AF-A0A1F8P813-F1
#
_cell.length_a   1.000
_cell.length_b   1.000
_cell.length_c   1.000
_cell.angle_alpha   90.00
_cell.angle_beta   90.00
_cell.angle_gamma   90.00
#
_symmetry.space_group_name_H-M   'P 1'
#
loop_
_entity.id
_entity.type
_entity.pdbx_description
1 polymer ?
#
loop_
_entity_poly.entity_id
_entity_poly.type
_entity_poly.pdbx_seq_one_letter_code
_entity_poly.pdbx_strand_id
1 'polypeptide(L)'
;MGTARDVQDPDSKMYDLDNYMESNRFTHREKIALRYCDAIMGNPLDTDDELWDLLQEEFTEPELVELGYYIGFISGGQRWLITLRTKHGELEEAIGMKVPKPEEVHGKWSQITREYAEKLPDEYAKGS
;
A
#
# COMPACT_ATOMS: atom_id res chain seq x y z
N MET A 1 3.06 4.29 -8.10
CA MET A 1 1.97 3.95 -7.17
C MET A 1 0.72 4.58 -7.74
N GLY A 2 -0.27 3.78 -8.14
CA GLY A 2 -1.40 4.29 -8.92
C GLY A 2 -2.22 5.29 -8.11
N THR A 3 -2.53 6.45 -8.67
CA THR A 3 -3.34 7.46 -7.97
C THR A 3 -4.83 7.09 -8.05
N ALA A 4 -5.69 7.69 -7.21
CA ALA A 4 -7.14 7.51 -7.35
C ALA A 4 -7.69 7.88 -8.74
N ARG A 5 -6.93 8.66 -9.53
CA ARG A 5 -7.26 8.94 -10.94
C ARG A 5 -7.07 7.73 -11.84
N ASP A 6 -6.09 6.89 -11.56
CA ASP A 6 -5.70 5.78 -12.41
C ASP A 6 -6.77 4.66 -12.40
N VAL A 7 -7.58 4.59 -11.34
CA VAL A 7 -8.74 3.68 -11.25
C VAL A 7 -9.89 4.13 -12.17
N GLN A 8 -9.93 5.40 -12.55
CA GLN A 8 -10.96 5.98 -13.42
C GLN A 8 -10.50 6.14 -14.88
N ASP A 9 -9.24 5.82 -15.17
CA ASP A 9 -8.64 5.98 -16.49
C ASP A 9 -8.74 4.68 -17.31
N PRO A 10 -9.54 4.63 -18.40
CA PRO A 10 -9.72 3.42 -19.21
C PRO A 10 -8.42 2.83 -19.81
N ASP A 11 -7.38 3.65 -19.96
CA ASP A 11 -6.08 3.23 -20.50
C ASP A 11 -5.18 2.62 -19.40
N SER A 12 -5.52 2.84 -18.13
CA SER A 12 -4.81 2.28 -16.98
C SER A 12 -5.25 0.85 -16.68
N LYS A 13 -4.31 -0.02 -16.29
CA LYS A 13 -4.66 -1.37 -15.79
C LYS A 13 -5.54 -1.33 -14.53
N MET A 14 -5.48 -0.24 -13.75
CA MET A 14 -6.27 -0.09 -12.53
C MET A 14 -7.77 0.11 -12.81
N TYR A 15 -8.15 0.45 -14.04
CA TYR A 15 -9.55 0.49 -14.46
C TYR A 15 -10.22 -0.89 -14.39
N ASP A 16 -9.44 -1.94 -14.66
CA ASP A 16 -9.94 -3.32 -14.63
C ASP A 16 -9.89 -3.93 -13.23
N LEU A 17 -9.57 -3.15 -12.19
CA LEU A 17 -9.32 -3.67 -10.85
C LEU A 17 -10.54 -4.38 -10.25
N ASP A 18 -11.77 -3.96 -10.55
CA ASP A 18 -12.97 -4.65 -10.05
C ASP A 18 -13.18 -6.04 -10.67
N ASN A 19 -12.57 -6.32 -11.83
CA ASN A 19 -12.67 -7.58 -12.56
C ASN A 19 -11.27 -8.15 -12.92
N TYR A 20 -10.30 -7.97 -12.01
CA TYR A 20 -8.90 -8.30 -12.26
C TYR A 20 -8.66 -9.76 -12.65
N MET A 21 -9.49 -10.69 -12.18
CA MET A 21 -9.38 -12.12 -12.51
C MET A 21 -9.60 -12.40 -14.00
N GLU A 22 -10.53 -11.69 -14.64
CA GLU A 22 -10.85 -11.84 -16.06
C GLU A 22 -9.99 -10.95 -16.96
N SER A 23 -9.44 -9.86 -16.41
CA SER A 23 -8.62 -8.92 -17.17
C SER A 23 -7.32 -9.56 -17.65
N ASN A 24 -6.94 -9.23 -18.88
CA ASN A 24 -5.65 -9.60 -19.47
C ASN A 24 -4.53 -8.59 -19.13
N ARG A 25 -4.84 -7.53 -18.37
CA ARG A 25 -3.88 -6.49 -17.98
C ARG A 25 -3.10 -6.83 -16.71
N PHE A 26 -3.51 -7.88 -16.00
CA PHE A 26 -2.83 -8.40 -14.81
C PHE A 26 -2.15 -9.73 -15.13
N THR A 27 -0.92 -9.87 -14.64
CA THR A 27 -0.18 -11.13 -14.65
C THR A 27 -0.80 -12.15 -13.70
N HIS A 28 -0.45 -13.43 -13.85
CA HIS A 28 -0.93 -14.48 -12.94
C HIS A 28 -0.55 -14.17 -11.48
N ARG A 29 0.73 -13.88 -11.22
CA ARG A 29 1.24 -13.44 -9.91
C ARG A 29 0.43 -12.30 -9.29
N GLU A 30 0.12 -11.26 -10.07
CA GLU A 30 -0.67 -10.12 -9.60
C GLU A 30 -2.11 -10.51 -9.24
N LYS A 31 -2.75 -11.39 -10.04
CA LYS A 31 -4.10 -11.88 -9.74
C LYS A 31 -4.14 -12.68 -8.44
N ILE A 32 -3.13 -13.53 -8.20
CA ILE A 32 -3.03 -14.29 -6.95
C ILE A 32 -2.82 -13.36 -5.75
N ALA A 33 -1.95 -12.34 -5.87
CA ALA A 33 -1.79 -11.32 -4.82
C ALA A 33 -3.09 -10.53 -4.55
N LEU A 34 -3.84 -10.18 -5.59
CA LEU A 34 -5.13 -9.48 -5.45
C LEU A 34 -6.20 -10.37 -4.81
N ARG A 35 -6.27 -11.66 -5.17
CA ARG A 35 -7.18 -12.63 -4.53
C ARG A 35 -6.86 -12.80 -3.04
N TYR A 36 -5.58 -12.83 -2.68
CA TYR A 36 -5.17 -12.86 -1.28
C TYR A 36 -5.50 -11.55 -0.56
N CYS A 37 -5.36 -10.41 -1.23
CA CYS A 37 -5.76 -9.10 -0.71
C CYS A 37 -7.25 -9.05 -0.40
N ASP A 38 -8.10 -9.54 -1.32
CA ASP A 38 -9.55 -9.61 -1.14
C ASP A 38 -9.92 -10.50 0.06
N ALA A 39 -9.26 -11.65 0.24
CA ALA A 39 -9.49 -12.52 1.39
C ALA A 39 -9.15 -11.82 2.72
N ILE A 40 -8.01 -11.13 2.82
CA ILE A 40 -7.63 -10.37 4.03
C ILE A 40 -8.60 -9.19 4.28
N MET A 41 -9.05 -8.52 3.21
CA MET A 41 -9.94 -7.36 3.34
C MET A 41 -11.43 -7.73 3.56
N GLY A 42 -11.86 -8.89 3.09
CA GLY A 42 -13.23 -9.37 3.15
C GLY A 42 -13.40 -10.50 4.15
N ASN A 43 -13.27 -11.73 3.65
CA ASN A 43 -13.43 -12.96 4.42
C ASN A 43 -12.14 -13.78 4.42
N PRO A 44 -11.42 -13.87 5.56
CA PRO A 44 -10.18 -14.65 5.64
C PRO A 44 -10.34 -16.13 5.29
N LEU A 45 -11.54 -16.68 5.41
CA LEU A 45 -11.84 -18.09 5.06
C LEU A 45 -11.83 -18.35 3.55
N ASP A 46 -11.79 -17.31 2.72
CA ASP A 46 -11.64 -17.44 1.27
C ASP A 46 -10.19 -17.77 0.86
N THR A 47 -9.26 -17.79 1.83
CA THR A 47 -7.91 -18.37 1.68
C THR A 47 -8.00 -19.88 1.86
N ASP A 48 -8.55 -20.55 0.86
CA ASP A 48 -8.61 -22.02 0.79
C ASP A 48 -7.25 -22.64 0.43
N ASP A 49 -7.17 -23.97 0.51
CA ASP A 49 -5.95 -24.72 0.19
C ASP A 49 -5.47 -24.44 -1.24
N GLU A 50 -6.40 -24.26 -2.20
CA GLU A 50 -6.07 -23.92 -3.59
C GLU A 50 -5.37 -22.55 -3.69
N LEU A 51 -5.89 -21.53 -3.00
CA LEU A 51 -5.23 -20.23 -2.97
C LEU A 51 -3.86 -20.31 -2.28
N TRP A 52 -3.75 -21.10 -1.21
CA TRP A 52 -2.50 -21.26 -0.50
C TRP A 52 -1.41 -21.95 -1.34
N ASP A 53 -1.77 -23.00 -2.08
CA ASP A 53 -0.87 -23.66 -3.02
C ASP A 53 -0.37 -22.68 -4.09
N LEU A 54 -1.28 -21.91 -4.71
CA LEU A 54 -0.93 -20.89 -5.71
C LEU A 54 -0.04 -19.79 -5.14
N LEU A 55 -0.28 -19.37 -3.89
CA LEU A 55 0.56 -18.39 -3.20
C LEU A 55 1.98 -18.90 -2.99
N GLN A 56 2.14 -20.18 -2.62
CA GLN A 56 3.46 -20.80 -2.45
C GLN A 56 4.19 -21.06 -3.77
N GLU A 57 3.47 -21.24 -4.88
CA GLU A 57 4.05 -21.34 -6.23
C GLU A 57 4.59 -20.00 -6.74
N GLU A 58 3.88 -18.89 -6.46
CA GLU A 58 4.18 -17.58 -7.03
C GLU A 58 5.03 -16.66 -6.13
N PHE A 59 5.12 -16.97 -4.84
CA PHE A 59 5.83 -16.15 -3.86
C PHE A 59 6.69 -16.99 -2.93
N THR A 60 7.87 -16.47 -2.61
CA THR A 60 8.70 -17.01 -1.55
C THR A 60 8.09 -16.71 -0.18
N GLU A 61 8.46 -17.49 0.83
CA GLU A 61 7.98 -17.31 2.21
C GLU A 61 8.23 -15.87 2.75
N PRO A 62 9.40 -15.22 2.55
CA PRO A 62 9.58 -13.82 2.94
C PRO A 62 8.64 -12.85 2.21
N GLU A 63 8.42 -13.05 0.91
CA GLU A 63 7.50 -12.21 0.12
C GLU A 63 6.05 -12.37 0.59
N LEU A 64 5.61 -13.59 0.94
CA LEU A 64 4.27 -13.83 1.48
C LEU A 64 4.07 -13.16 2.83
N VAL A 65 5.09 -13.20 3.70
CA VAL A 65 5.06 -12.52 4.99
C VAL A 65 4.96 -11.01 4.79
N GLU A 66 5.77 -10.44 3.90
CA GLU A 66 5.74 -9.00 3.58
C GLU A 66 4.39 -8.59 2.99
N LEU A 67 3.88 -9.35 2.02
CA LEU A 67 2.60 -9.10 1.36
C LEU A 67 1.44 -9.13 2.36
N GLY A 68 1.33 -10.21 3.14
CA GLY A 68 0.29 -10.38 4.14
C GLY A 68 0.35 -9.31 5.24
N TYR A 69 1.56 -8.99 5.72
CA TYR A 69 1.75 -7.93 6.72
C TYR A 69 1.33 -6.57 6.18
N TYR A 70 1.77 -6.21 4.96
CA TYR A 70 1.45 -4.93 4.35
C TYR A 70 -0.07 -4.76 4.16
N ILE A 71 -0.76 -5.76 3.61
CA ILE A 71 -2.21 -5.73 3.40
C ILE A 71 -2.95 -5.65 4.75
N GLY A 72 -2.59 -6.51 5.71
CA GLY A 72 -3.21 -6.53 7.03
C GLY A 72 -3.05 -5.20 7.78
N PHE A 73 -1.83 -4.65 7.79
CA PHE A 73 -1.52 -3.40 8.47
C PHE A 73 -2.26 -2.22 7.86
N ILE A 74 -2.21 -2.06 6.53
CA ILE A 74 -2.88 -0.94 5.85
C ILE A 74 -4.40 -1.05 5.97
N SER A 75 -4.96 -2.24 5.77
CA SER A 75 -6.41 -2.44 5.85
C SER A 75 -6.95 -2.23 7.26
N GLY A 76 -6.19 -2.60 8.30
CA GLY A 76 -6.51 -2.30 9.69
C GLY A 76 -6.50 -0.79 9.97
N GLY A 77 -5.46 -0.09 9.53
CA GLY A 77 -5.33 1.36 9.67
C GLY A 77 -6.48 2.13 9.00
N GLN A 78 -6.84 1.77 7.77
CA GLN A 78 -7.96 2.37 7.03
C GLN A 78 -9.29 2.17 7.78
N ARG A 79 -9.57 0.96 8.29
CA ARG A 79 -10.78 0.70 9.08
C ARG A 79 -10.81 1.48 10.38
N TRP A 80 -9.68 1.60 11.07
CA TRP A 80 -9.58 2.42 12.28
C TRP A 80 -9.90 3.89 11.99
N LEU A 81 -9.38 4.47 10.91
CA LEU A 81 -9.70 5.85 10.52
C LEU A 81 -11.20 6.05 10.29
N ILE A 82 -11.90 5.07 9.71
CA ILE A 82 -13.37 5.12 9.57
C ILE A 82 -14.07 5.18 10.94
N THR A 83 -13.56 4.48 11.96
CA THR A 83 -14.15 4.51 13.31
C THR A 83 -14.10 5.90 13.96
N LEU A 84 -13.13 6.74 13.56
CA LEU A 84 -12.99 8.09 14.07
C LEU A 84 -14.08 9.05 13.55
N ARG A 85 -14.85 8.64 12.52
CA ARG A 85 -15.91 9.44 11.86
C ARG A 85 -15.48 10.85 11.46
N THR A 86 -14.17 11.08 11.34
CA THR A 86 -13.59 12.34 10.93
C THR A 86 -13.95 12.57 9.47
N LYS A 87 -14.59 13.70 9.16
CA LYS A 87 -14.66 14.14 7.77
C LYS A 87 -13.24 14.43 7.28
N HIS A 88 -13.04 14.35 5.98
CA HIS A 88 -11.77 14.72 5.36
C HIS A 88 -11.34 16.12 5.86
N GLY A 89 -10.18 16.22 6.51
CA GLY A 89 -9.63 17.47 7.09
C GLY A 89 -9.90 17.72 8.58
N GLU A 90 -10.88 17.05 9.21
CA GLU A 90 -11.16 17.26 10.66
C GLU A 90 -10.08 16.62 11.56
N LEU A 91 -9.50 15.49 11.13
CA LEU A 91 -8.37 14.89 11.83
C LEU A 91 -7.15 15.82 11.79
N GLU A 92 -6.86 16.44 10.63
CA GLU A 92 -5.74 17.36 10.43
C GLU A 92 -5.83 18.58 11.36
N GLU A 93 -7.05 19.11 11.54
CA GLU A 93 -7.34 20.19 12.48
C GLU A 93 -7.15 19.73 13.93
N ALA A 94 -7.69 18.56 14.29
CA ALA A 94 -7.64 18.01 15.65
C ALA A 94 -6.21 17.69 16.11
N ILE A 95 -5.35 17.20 15.22
CA ILE A 95 -3.95 16.89 15.53
C ILE A 95 -3.01 18.08 15.25
N GLY A 96 -3.54 19.25 14.85
CA GLY A 96 -2.78 20.45 14.53
C GLY A 96 -1.80 20.28 13.36
N MET A 97 -1.99 19.25 12.54
CA MET A 97 -1.06 18.86 11.48
C MET A 97 -1.51 19.53 10.19
N LYS A 98 -0.88 20.66 9.86
CA LYS A 98 -1.00 21.27 8.55
C LYS A 98 -0.25 20.39 7.55
N VAL A 99 -0.99 19.63 6.74
CA VAL A 99 -0.38 18.92 5.60
C VAL A 99 0.18 19.98 4.65
N PRO A 100 1.51 20.07 4.48
CA PRO A 100 2.11 21.10 3.66
C PRO A 100 1.83 20.80 2.18
N LYS A 101 1.59 21.84 1.38
CA LYS A 101 1.25 21.66 -0.04
C LYS A 101 2.41 21.04 -0.81
N PRO A 102 2.19 20.25 -1.87
CA PRO A 102 3.27 19.57 -2.60
C PRO A 102 4.44 20.49 -3.00
N GLU A 103 4.15 21.73 -3.37
CA GLU A 103 5.13 22.77 -3.70
C GLU A 103 5.95 23.28 -2.50
N GLU A 104 5.39 23.26 -1.28
CA GLU A 104 6.07 23.64 -0.03
C GLU A 104 7.03 22.53 0.46
N VAL A 105 6.84 21.34 -0.10
CA VAL A 105 7.41 20.08 0.37
C VAL A 105 8.60 19.65 -0.50
N HIS A 106 8.56 19.93 -1.81
CA HIS A 106 9.63 19.62 -2.76
C HIS A 106 10.99 20.26 -2.43
N GLY A 107 11.02 21.39 -1.71
CA GLY A 107 12.26 22.02 -1.24
C GLY A 107 12.73 21.57 0.16
N LYS A 108 11.81 21.07 0.99
CA LYS A 108 12.07 20.70 2.39
C LYS A 108 12.57 19.28 2.55
N TRP A 109 12.09 18.33 1.74
CA TRP A 109 12.54 16.94 1.86
C TRP A 109 14.04 16.79 1.60
N SER A 110 14.61 17.54 0.65
CA SER A 110 16.05 17.52 0.35
C SER A 110 16.89 18.13 1.47
N GLN A 111 16.38 19.12 2.20
CA GLN A 111 17.05 19.69 3.37
C GLN A 111 16.96 18.76 4.58
N ILE A 112 15.77 18.19 4.84
CA ILE A 112 15.54 17.26 5.95
C ILE A 112 16.36 15.98 5.77
N THR A 113 16.39 15.40 4.56
CA THR A 113 17.23 14.21 4.29
C THR A 113 18.71 14.52 4.41
N ARG A 114 19.16 15.72 4.02
CA ARG A 114 20.56 16.17 4.19
C ARG A 114 20.93 16.37 5.66
N GLU A 115 20.10 17.06 6.43
CA GLU A 115 20.32 17.26 7.87
C GLU A 115 20.27 15.95 8.67
N TYR A 116 19.41 15.00 8.28
CA TYR A 116 19.39 13.67 8.87
C TYR A 116 20.65 12.88 8.50
N ALA A 117 21.08 12.89 7.24
CA ALA A 117 22.28 12.18 6.78
C ALA A 117 23.56 12.67 7.48
N GLU A 118 23.64 13.95 7.82
CA GLU A 118 24.75 14.55 8.57
C GLU A 118 24.78 14.13 10.05
N LYS A 119 23.66 13.64 10.59
CA LYS A 119 23.52 13.20 12.00
C LYS A 119 23.49 11.68 12.15
N LEU A 120 23.54 10.93 11.04
CA LEU A 120 23.58 9.47 11.09
C LEU A 120 24.95 9.01 11.64
N PRO A 121 24.96 8.05 12.58
CA PRO A 121 26.18 7.37 12.97
C PRO A 121 26.87 6.72 11.76
N ASP A 122 28.20 6.70 11.72
CA ASP A 122 29.01 6.23 10.58
C ASP A 122 28.65 4.80 10.11
N GLU A 123 28.11 3.97 11.01
CA GLU A 123 27.67 2.60 10.72
C GLU A 123 26.47 2.53 9.75
N TYR A 124 25.71 3.62 9.58
CA TYR A 124 24.59 3.71 8.63
C TYR A 124 24.89 4.59 7.40
N ALA A 125 26.02 5.30 7.38
CA ALA A 125 26.38 6.22 6.29
C ALA A 125 26.98 5.53 5.05
N LYS A 126 27.28 4.22 5.16
CA LYS A 126 27.71 3.38 4.03
C LYS A 126 26.79 2.16 3.92
N GLY A 127 25.75 2.28 3.11
CA GLY A 127 24.85 1.18 2.73
C GLY A 127 25.07 0.73 1.29
N SER A 128 25.08 -0.59 1.12
CA SER A 128 25.21 -1.40 -0.09
C SER A 128 24.23 -1.08 -1.22
#